data_AF-A0A5E4PFS2-F1
#
_entry.id   AF-A0A5E4PFS2-F1
#
_cell.length_a   1.000
_cell.length_b   1.000
_cell.length_c   1.000
_cell.angle_alpha   90.00
_cell.angle_beta   90.00
_cell.angle_gamma   90.00
#
_symmetry.space_group_name_H-M   'P 1'
#
loop_
_entity.id
_entity.type
_entity.pdbx_description
1 polymer ?
#
loop_
_entity_poly.entity_id
_entity_poly.type
_entity_poly.pdbx_seq_one_letter_code
_entity_poly.pdbx_strand_id
1 'polypeptide(L)'
;MAPTSGVFQALNLNYTTGTRKQATDILDRVAALHAQGHQKVGITYSANHDQSVQIRDAYREGHWQTGTDGGNQARIMAEVEHLLLTDPRYQHLRSVFQILPITTCAQAGGVGAVHDRWLQEDLDHVQQFASSGGAMLGWQNQDTVSNTKSPFAIGGGISSVLTSQQTQKIQSTLLDMQSRYAPSGPGRQFTATAPVSPQ
;
A
#
# COMPACT_ATOMS: atom_id res chain seq x y z
N MET A 1 -26.97 -0.80 1.10
CA MET A 1 -26.07 0.02 0.24
C MET A 1 -25.51 -0.91 -0.82
N ALA A 2 -25.54 -0.51 -2.10
CA ALA A 2 -24.88 -1.28 -3.15
C ALA A 2 -23.36 -1.29 -2.88
N PRO A 3 -22.64 -2.40 -3.11
CA PRO A 3 -21.20 -2.44 -2.93
C PRO A 3 -20.57 -1.41 -3.88
N THR A 4 -19.79 -0.48 -3.32
CA THR A 4 -18.94 0.40 -4.11
C THR A 4 -17.95 -0.49 -4.87
N SER A 5 -17.86 -0.32 -6.19
CA SER A 5 -16.78 -0.95 -6.96
C SER A 5 -15.43 -0.59 -6.36
N GLY A 6 -14.48 -1.53 -6.37
CA GLY A 6 -13.11 -1.24 -5.94
C GLY A 6 -12.54 -0.05 -6.72
N VAL A 7 -11.67 0.72 -6.07
CA VAL A 7 -10.90 1.80 -6.72
C VAL A 7 -9.43 1.52 -6.53
N PHE A 8 -8.57 1.96 -7.45
CA PHE A 8 -7.13 1.92 -7.27
C PHE A 8 -6.52 3.24 -7.68
N GLN A 9 -5.88 3.90 -6.71
CA GLN A 9 -5.23 5.18 -6.87
C GLN A 9 -3.76 5.09 -6.47
N ALA A 10 -2.91 5.86 -7.14
CA ALA A 10 -1.54 6.05 -6.70
C ALA A 10 -1.46 7.01 -5.51
N LEU A 11 -0.56 6.74 -4.56
CA LEU A 11 -0.26 7.62 -3.43
C LEU A 11 1.24 7.90 -3.40
N ASN A 12 1.62 9.16 -3.62
CA ASN A 12 3.01 9.59 -3.57
C ASN A 12 3.44 9.91 -2.13
N LEU A 13 4.41 9.15 -1.62
CA LEU A 13 4.99 9.30 -0.29
C LEU A 13 6.48 9.62 -0.46
N ASN A 14 6.83 10.90 -0.28
CA ASN A 14 8.19 11.39 -0.49
C ASN A 14 9.10 11.00 0.69
N TYR A 15 10.22 10.33 0.41
CA TYR A 15 11.17 9.89 1.45
C TYR A 15 11.84 11.03 2.23
N THR A 16 11.85 12.26 1.71
CA THR A 16 12.36 13.42 2.45
C THR A 16 11.41 13.88 3.56
N THR A 17 10.18 13.38 3.58
CA THR A 17 9.23 13.61 4.67
C THR A 17 9.41 12.56 5.77
N GLY A 18 9.34 12.95 7.04
CA GLY A 18 9.54 12.02 8.16
C GLY A 18 8.51 10.89 8.20
N THR A 19 8.88 9.75 8.79
CA THR A 19 8.04 8.54 8.91
C THR A 19 6.61 8.85 9.36
N ARG A 20 6.45 9.64 10.43
CA ARG A 20 5.13 10.02 10.96
C ARG A 20 4.29 10.79 9.96
N LYS A 21 4.89 11.66 9.16
CA LYS A 21 4.16 12.42 8.12
C LYS A 21 3.66 11.49 7.02
N GLN A 22 4.49 10.56 6.56
CA GLN A 22 4.07 9.56 5.56
C GLN A 22 2.95 8.66 6.11
N ALA A 23 3.04 8.23 7.36
CA ALA A 23 1.99 7.44 8.02
C ALA A 23 0.66 8.22 8.13
N THR A 24 0.72 9.50 8.52
CA THR A 24 -0.42 10.41 8.52
C THR A 24 -1.03 10.56 7.13
N ASP A 25 -0.21 10.78 6.09
CA ASP A 25 -0.70 10.95 4.71
C ASP A 25 -1.44 9.69 4.20
N ILE A 26 -0.97 8.50 4.58
CA ILE A 26 -1.66 7.23 4.32
C ILE A 26 -3.02 7.22 5.02
N LEU A 27 -3.06 7.49 6.31
CA LEU A 27 -4.29 7.42 7.11
C LEU A 27 -5.31 8.48 6.72
N ASP A 28 -4.87 9.69 6.34
CA ASP A 28 -5.73 10.74 5.80
C ASP A 28 -6.36 10.29 4.47
N ARG A 29 -5.59 9.59 3.62
CA ARG A 29 -6.15 9.05 2.37
C ARG A 29 -7.13 7.91 2.64
N VAL A 30 -6.85 7.05 3.60
CA VAL A 30 -7.75 5.99 4.05
C VAL A 30 -9.05 6.58 4.59
N ALA A 31 -8.98 7.60 5.44
CA ALA A 31 -10.15 8.31 5.96
C ALA A 31 -11.01 8.89 4.84
N ALA A 32 -10.38 9.53 3.84
CA ALA A 32 -11.10 10.09 2.69
C ALA A 32 -11.83 9.02 1.86
N LEU A 33 -11.21 7.86 1.62
CA LEU A 33 -11.85 6.74 0.91
C LEU A 33 -12.96 6.10 1.75
N HIS A 34 -12.76 6.00 3.07
CA HIS A 34 -13.78 5.50 3.98
C HIS A 34 -15.02 6.40 4.01
N ALA A 35 -14.83 7.72 4.04
CA ALA A 35 -15.91 8.70 3.95
C ALA A 35 -16.68 8.63 2.61
N GLN A 36 -16.07 8.10 1.55
CA GLN A 36 -16.73 7.81 0.26
C GLN A 36 -17.50 6.47 0.26
N GLY A 37 -17.52 5.76 1.39
CA GLY A 37 -18.27 4.53 1.58
C GLY A 37 -17.44 3.25 1.46
N HIS A 38 -16.13 3.34 1.17
CA HIS A 38 -15.28 2.15 1.09
C HIS A 38 -15.08 1.54 2.49
N GLN A 39 -15.41 0.25 2.61
CA GLN A 39 -15.33 -0.47 3.89
C GLN A 39 -13.94 -1.06 4.15
N LYS A 40 -13.13 -1.23 3.10
CA LYS A 40 -11.76 -1.70 3.16
C LYS A 40 -10.87 -0.83 2.29
N VAL A 41 -9.74 -0.39 2.83
CA VAL A 41 -8.72 0.37 2.11
C VAL A 41 -7.35 -0.26 2.33
N GLY A 42 -6.68 -0.63 1.25
CA GLY A 42 -5.40 -1.33 1.29
C GLY A 42 -4.27 -0.51 0.66
N ILE A 43 -3.04 -0.59 1.18
CA ILE A 43 -1.85 0.00 0.54
C ILE A 43 -0.83 -1.07 0.17
N THR A 44 -0.30 -1.02 -1.06
CA THR A 44 0.77 -1.93 -1.50
C THR A 44 2.05 -1.67 -0.71
N TYR A 45 2.72 -2.73 -0.26
CA TYR A 45 3.89 -2.65 0.60
C TYR A 45 4.99 -3.62 0.12
N SER A 46 6.22 -3.14 -0.02
CA SER A 46 7.39 -3.96 -0.36
C SER A 46 7.87 -4.70 0.89
N ALA A 47 7.72 -6.02 0.91
CA ALA A 47 7.98 -6.86 2.08
C ALA A 47 9.08 -7.90 1.80
N ASN A 48 9.69 -8.43 2.86
CA ASN A 48 10.30 -9.76 2.77
C ASN A 48 9.23 -10.86 2.88
N HIS A 49 9.61 -12.12 2.63
CA HIS A 49 8.64 -13.22 2.62
C HIS A 49 7.98 -13.43 4.00
N ASP A 50 8.76 -13.43 5.07
CA ASP A 50 8.26 -13.63 6.44
C ASP A 50 7.23 -12.56 6.83
N GLN A 51 7.51 -11.29 6.51
CA GLN A 51 6.57 -10.18 6.71
C GLN A 51 5.29 -10.38 5.89
N SER A 52 5.41 -10.84 4.65
CA SER A 52 4.25 -11.08 3.79
C SER A 52 3.35 -12.18 4.35
N VAL A 53 3.95 -13.26 4.86
CA VAL A 53 3.23 -14.34 5.56
C VAL A 53 2.58 -13.83 6.84
N GLN A 54 3.33 -13.14 7.70
CA GLN A 54 2.84 -12.59 8.96
C GLN A 54 1.64 -11.65 8.76
N ILE A 55 1.72 -10.75 7.77
CA ILE A 55 0.62 -9.84 7.43
C ILE A 55 -0.64 -10.60 7.01
N ARG A 56 -0.50 -11.61 6.14
CA ARG A 56 -1.64 -12.42 5.70
C ARG A 56 -2.26 -13.24 6.82
N ASP A 57 -1.42 -13.82 7.67
CA ASP A 57 -1.86 -14.64 8.80
C ASP A 57 -2.64 -13.79 9.82
N ALA A 58 -2.16 -12.58 10.13
CA ALA A 58 -2.88 -11.64 10.99
C ALA A 58 -4.30 -11.36 10.47
N TYR A 59 -4.47 -11.06 9.17
CA TYR A 59 -5.79 -10.81 8.61
C TYR A 59 -6.67 -12.05 8.55
N ARG A 60 -6.10 -13.24 8.29
CA ARG A 60 -6.83 -14.51 8.32
C ARG A 60 -7.38 -14.81 9.72
N GLU A 61 -6.65 -14.42 10.76
CA GLU A 61 -7.03 -14.58 12.18
C GLU A 61 -7.97 -13.47 12.68
N GLY A 62 -8.31 -12.50 11.81
CA GLY A 62 -9.19 -11.38 12.15
C GLY A 62 -8.51 -10.26 12.93
N HIS A 63 -7.18 -10.28 12.99
CA HIS A 63 -6.39 -9.20 13.58
C HIS A 63 -6.21 -8.06 12.57
N TRP A 64 -6.35 -6.81 13.04
CA TRP A 64 -6.06 -5.64 12.22
C TRP A 64 -4.58 -5.25 12.28
N GLN A 65 -3.94 -5.50 13.41
CA GLN A 65 -2.53 -5.24 13.63
C GLN A 65 -1.73 -6.43 13.13
N THR A 66 -0.75 -6.17 12.28
CA THR A 66 0.12 -7.20 11.71
C THR A 66 1.44 -7.29 12.48
N GLY A 67 1.84 -6.24 13.20
CA GLY A 67 3.13 -6.17 13.90
C GLY A 67 4.30 -5.99 12.92
N THR A 68 4.06 -5.27 11.82
CA THR A 68 5.13 -4.96 10.86
C THR A 68 6.15 -4.04 11.51
N ASP A 69 7.43 -4.44 11.49
CA ASP A 69 8.56 -3.64 11.98
C ASP A 69 9.75 -3.74 11.01
N GLY A 70 10.68 -2.78 11.10
CA GLY A 70 11.92 -2.73 10.33
C GLY A 70 12.25 -1.33 9.81
N GLY A 71 13.15 -1.27 8.82
CA GLY A 71 13.56 -0.02 8.16
C GLY A 71 12.62 0.43 7.03
N ASN A 72 12.85 1.65 6.52
CA ASN A 72 12.19 2.21 5.33
C ASN A 72 10.64 2.12 5.38
N GLN A 73 10.02 1.40 4.44
CA GLN A 73 8.56 1.25 4.39
C GLN A 73 8.01 0.51 5.62
N ALA A 74 8.75 -0.45 6.18
CA ALA A 74 8.30 -1.18 7.36
C ALA A 74 8.14 -0.25 8.57
N ARG A 75 9.07 0.71 8.74
CA ARG A 75 8.99 1.74 9.78
C ARG A 75 7.75 2.62 9.65
N ILE A 76 7.33 2.91 8.42
CA ILE A 76 6.14 3.70 8.14
C ILE A 76 4.88 2.88 8.46
N MET A 77 4.85 1.60 8.10
CA MET A 77 3.73 0.71 8.46
C MET A 77 3.61 0.54 9.99
N ALA A 78 4.74 0.40 10.69
CA ALA A 78 4.77 0.39 12.16
C ALA A 78 4.16 1.67 12.76
N GLU A 79 4.52 2.84 12.21
CA GLU A 79 3.96 4.12 12.64
C GLU A 79 2.47 4.27 12.28
N VAL A 80 2.02 3.71 11.15
CA VAL A 80 0.58 3.63 10.82
C VAL A 80 -0.17 2.82 11.88
N GLU A 81 0.33 1.63 12.24
CA GLU A 81 -0.28 0.81 13.31
C GLU A 81 -0.27 1.54 14.66
N HIS A 82 0.84 2.23 14.97
CA HIS A 82 0.93 3.03 16.19
C HIS A 82 -0.11 4.15 16.21
N LEU A 83 -0.29 4.90 15.12
CA LEU A 83 -1.30 5.96 15.01
C LEU A 83 -2.72 5.41 15.07
N LEU A 84 -3.00 4.28 14.42
CA LEU A 84 -4.27 3.57 14.54
C LEU A 84 -4.57 3.21 16.01
N LEU A 85 -3.55 2.86 16.79
CA LEU A 85 -3.70 2.56 18.21
C LEU A 85 -3.87 3.83 19.07
N THR A 86 -3.04 4.85 18.87
CA THR A 86 -2.86 5.93 19.85
C THR A 86 -3.54 7.25 19.49
N ASP A 87 -3.79 7.54 18.21
CA ASP A 87 -4.36 8.81 17.76
C ASP A 87 -5.88 8.68 17.57
N PRO A 88 -6.72 9.36 18.38
CA PRO A 88 -8.18 9.29 18.30
C PRO A 88 -8.75 9.58 16.91
N ARG A 89 -8.04 10.37 16.09
CA ARG A 89 -8.45 10.70 14.73
C ARG A 89 -8.52 9.47 13.82
N TYR A 90 -7.71 8.45 14.08
CA TYR A 90 -7.56 7.29 13.19
C TYR A 90 -8.04 5.97 13.78
N GLN A 91 -8.40 5.89 15.07
CA GLN A 91 -8.79 4.64 15.71
C GLN A 91 -9.98 3.93 15.03
N HIS A 92 -10.91 4.70 14.46
CA HIS A 92 -12.06 4.16 13.72
C HIS A 92 -11.67 3.45 12.41
N LEU A 93 -10.44 3.64 11.92
CA LEU A 93 -9.93 3.04 10.70
C LEU A 93 -9.27 1.67 10.93
N ARG A 94 -9.16 1.18 12.18
CA ARG A 94 -8.53 -0.11 12.50
C ARG A 94 -9.13 -1.28 11.72
N SER A 95 -10.45 -1.33 11.58
CA SER A 95 -11.13 -2.38 10.80
C SER A 95 -11.23 -2.08 9.30
N VAL A 96 -10.74 -0.91 8.87
CA VAL A 96 -10.83 -0.42 7.48
C VAL A 96 -9.50 -0.57 6.75
N PHE A 97 -8.39 -0.25 7.41
CA PHE A 97 -7.06 -0.25 6.81
C PHE A 97 -6.46 -1.68 6.72
N GLN A 98 -5.81 -1.99 5.60
CA GLN A 98 -5.00 -3.19 5.42
C GLN A 98 -3.68 -2.88 4.70
N ILE A 99 -2.64 -3.64 5.05
CA ILE A 99 -1.37 -3.68 4.33
C ILE A 99 -1.49 -4.77 3.26
N LEU A 100 -1.16 -4.43 2.02
CA LEU A 100 -1.17 -5.37 0.90
C LEU A 100 0.29 -5.73 0.55
N PRO A 101 0.87 -6.77 1.18
CA PRO A 101 2.29 -7.07 1.01
C PRO A 101 2.56 -7.65 -0.38
N ILE A 102 3.72 -7.29 -0.92
CA ILE A 102 4.31 -7.93 -2.10
C ILE A 102 5.73 -8.35 -1.71
N THR A 103 5.98 -9.66 -1.77
CA THR A 103 7.29 -10.26 -1.47
C THR A 103 8.29 -9.79 -2.52
N THR A 104 9.27 -9.02 -2.08
CA THR A 104 10.32 -8.45 -2.92
C THR A 104 11.70 -8.97 -2.60
N CYS A 105 11.84 -9.71 -1.50
CA CYS A 105 13.05 -10.43 -1.10
C CYS A 105 12.66 -11.63 -0.24
N ALA A 106 13.47 -12.68 -0.22
CA ALA A 106 13.20 -13.82 0.65
C ALA A 106 13.42 -13.50 2.13
N GLN A 107 14.43 -12.68 2.43
CA GLN A 107 14.92 -12.43 3.78
C GLN A 107 14.99 -10.94 4.11
N ALA A 108 14.96 -10.62 5.40
CA ALA A 108 15.19 -9.27 5.89
C ALA A 108 16.54 -8.71 5.38
N GLY A 109 16.61 -7.39 5.21
CA GLY A 109 17.78 -6.75 4.59
C GLY A 109 17.78 -6.77 3.06
N GLY A 110 16.70 -7.24 2.42
CA GLY A 110 16.52 -7.16 0.96
C GLY A 110 17.30 -8.21 0.17
N VAL A 111 17.58 -9.36 0.78
CA VAL A 111 18.39 -10.42 0.19
C VAL A 111 17.59 -11.70 -0.05
N GLY A 112 18.20 -12.61 -0.82
CA GLY A 112 17.62 -13.92 -1.16
C GLY A 112 16.61 -13.86 -2.30
N ALA A 113 16.73 -14.81 -3.22
CA ALA A 113 15.90 -14.86 -4.42
C ALA A 113 14.42 -15.08 -4.07
N VAL A 114 13.55 -14.31 -4.72
CA VAL A 114 12.10 -14.47 -4.57
C VAL A 114 11.63 -15.61 -5.46
N HIS A 115 10.87 -16.55 -4.89
CA HIS A 115 10.20 -17.58 -5.67
C HIS A 115 8.96 -17.01 -6.37
N ASP A 116 8.79 -17.32 -7.65
CA ASP A 116 7.64 -16.83 -8.45
C ASP A 116 6.28 -17.20 -7.87
N ARG A 117 6.22 -18.31 -7.13
CA ARG A 117 5.02 -18.74 -6.40
C ARG A 117 4.62 -17.74 -5.31
N TRP A 118 5.56 -17.28 -4.48
CA TRP A 118 5.28 -16.30 -3.42
C TRP A 118 4.77 -15.00 -4.03
N LEU A 119 5.42 -14.55 -5.10
CA LEU A 119 5.00 -13.36 -5.83
C LEU A 119 3.60 -13.54 -6.42
N GLN A 120 3.28 -14.70 -7.01
CA GLN A 120 1.94 -14.96 -7.54
C GLN A 120 0.88 -14.95 -6.44
N GLU A 121 1.14 -15.62 -5.31
CA GLU A 121 0.24 -15.63 -4.15
C GLU A 121 -0.05 -14.21 -3.65
N ASP A 122 0.95 -13.34 -3.57
CA ASP A 122 0.77 -11.95 -3.17
C ASP A 122 -0.07 -11.15 -4.17
N LEU A 123 0.22 -11.27 -5.46
CA LEU A 123 -0.52 -10.60 -6.52
C LEU A 123 -1.98 -11.08 -6.63
N ASP A 124 -2.24 -12.37 -6.36
CA ASP A 124 -3.59 -12.92 -6.34
C ASP A 124 -4.40 -12.36 -5.16
N HIS A 125 -3.80 -12.23 -3.97
CA HIS A 125 -4.47 -11.59 -2.83
C HIS A 125 -4.76 -10.11 -3.09
N VAL A 126 -3.82 -9.39 -3.71
CA VAL A 126 -4.01 -7.99 -4.10
C VAL A 126 -5.19 -7.85 -5.07
N GLN A 127 -5.26 -8.70 -6.09
CA GLN A 127 -6.39 -8.74 -7.03
C GLN A 127 -7.71 -9.12 -6.34
N GLN A 128 -7.69 -10.12 -5.46
CA GLN A 128 -8.86 -10.54 -4.70
C GLN A 128 -9.40 -9.39 -3.84
N PHE A 129 -8.51 -8.65 -3.16
CA PHE A 129 -8.87 -7.48 -2.37
C PHE A 129 -9.64 -6.45 -3.21
N ALA A 130 -9.11 -6.08 -4.38
CA ALA A 130 -9.78 -5.13 -5.29
C ALA A 130 -11.13 -5.66 -5.80
N SER A 131 -11.16 -6.90 -6.27
CA SER A 131 -12.37 -7.53 -6.84
C SER A 131 -13.50 -7.68 -5.82
N SER A 132 -13.17 -7.77 -4.52
CA SER A 132 -14.12 -7.81 -3.41
C SER A 132 -14.67 -6.43 -3.00
N GLY A 133 -14.32 -5.36 -3.73
CA GLY A 133 -14.76 -3.99 -3.46
C GLY A 133 -13.79 -3.16 -2.60
N GLY A 134 -12.58 -3.67 -2.34
CA GLY A 134 -11.54 -2.94 -1.62
C GLY A 134 -11.01 -1.75 -2.41
N ALA A 135 -10.79 -0.62 -1.74
CA ALA A 135 -10.09 0.53 -2.30
C ALA A 135 -8.58 0.38 -2.11
N MET A 136 -7.80 0.52 -3.17
CA MET A 136 -6.37 0.32 -3.17
C MET A 136 -5.59 1.62 -3.34
N LEU A 137 -4.47 1.69 -2.63
CA LEU A 137 -3.45 2.71 -2.70
C LEU A 137 -2.15 2.05 -3.18
N GLY A 138 -1.64 2.50 -4.31
CA GLY A 138 -0.35 2.07 -4.83
C GLY A 138 0.71 3.01 -4.31
N TRP A 139 1.64 2.47 -3.52
CA TRP A 139 2.75 3.25 -3.00
C TRP A 139 3.61 3.76 -4.15
N GLN A 140 3.80 5.08 -4.23
CA GLN A 140 4.81 5.72 -5.05
C GLN A 140 5.75 6.54 -4.17
N ASN A 141 6.91 6.88 -4.71
CA ASN A 141 7.84 7.82 -4.10
C ASN A 141 8.35 8.79 -5.18
N GLN A 142 9.25 9.71 -4.81
CA GLN A 142 9.82 10.68 -5.74
C GLN A 142 10.62 10.08 -6.91
N ASP A 143 11.14 8.86 -6.75
CA ASP A 143 11.91 8.14 -7.77
C ASP A 143 11.00 7.39 -8.76
N THR A 144 9.78 7.02 -8.34
CA THR A 144 8.83 6.26 -9.18
C THR A 144 7.71 7.10 -9.75
N VAL A 145 7.35 8.24 -9.14
CA VAL A 145 6.19 9.05 -9.54
C VAL A 145 6.27 9.55 -10.99
N SER A 146 7.47 9.76 -11.52
CA SER A 146 7.70 10.16 -12.92
C SER A 146 7.90 8.98 -13.88
N ASN A 147 8.02 7.75 -13.37
CA ASN A 147 8.24 6.55 -14.18
C ASN A 147 6.92 5.91 -14.58
N THR A 148 6.44 6.19 -15.79
CA THR A 148 5.17 5.66 -16.30
C THR A 148 5.17 4.14 -16.54
N LYS A 149 6.34 3.49 -16.63
CA LYS A 149 6.47 2.04 -16.82
C LYS A 149 6.55 1.26 -15.52
N SER A 150 7.15 1.87 -14.50
CA SER A 150 7.28 1.30 -13.15
C SER A 150 6.92 2.33 -12.09
N PRO A 151 5.64 2.77 -12.03
CA PRO A 151 5.24 3.90 -11.21
C PRO A 151 5.17 3.59 -9.72
N PHE A 152 5.18 2.31 -9.33
CA PHE A 152 4.99 1.89 -7.95
C PHE A 152 6.32 1.55 -7.26
N ALA A 153 6.47 2.03 -6.03
CA ALA A 153 7.61 1.86 -5.14
C ALA A 153 7.64 0.46 -4.50
N ILE A 154 7.69 -0.58 -5.34
CA ILE A 154 7.78 -1.97 -4.94
C ILE A 154 9.14 -2.52 -5.41
N GLY A 155 9.94 -3.00 -4.46
CA GLY A 155 11.31 -3.50 -4.71
C GLY A 155 12.40 -2.43 -4.71
N GLY A 156 12.06 -1.15 -4.58
CA GLY A 156 13.04 -0.05 -4.64
C GLY A 156 13.86 0.14 -3.36
N GLY A 157 15.18 0.32 -3.51
CA GLY A 157 16.10 0.87 -2.49
C GLY A 157 16.87 -0.14 -1.64
N ILE A 158 16.37 -1.37 -1.44
CA ILE A 158 17.11 -2.43 -0.71
C ILE A 158 17.17 -3.74 -1.51
N SER A 159 16.08 -4.14 -2.17
CA SER A 159 16.05 -5.39 -2.93
C SER A 159 16.56 -5.19 -4.37
N SER A 160 17.80 -5.60 -4.63
CA SER A 160 18.31 -5.83 -5.99
C SER A 160 18.06 -7.26 -6.48
N VAL A 161 17.32 -8.06 -5.71
CA VAL A 161 17.19 -9.51 -5.92
C VAL A 161 16.02 -9.89 -6.83
N LEU A 162 15.09 -8.97 -7.11
CA LEU A 162 14.04 -9.20 -8.09
C LEU A 162 14.63 -9.26 -9.50
N THR A 163 14.29 -10.30 -10.25
CA THR A 163 14.60 -10.35 -11.68
C THR A 163 13.82 -9.27 -12.44
N SER A 164 14.28 -8.91 -13.65
CA SER A 164 13.55 -7.97 -14.50
C SER A 164 12.15 -8.48 -14.84
N GLN A 165 11.98 -9.81 -15.02
CA GLN A 165 10.69 -10.43 -15.28
C GLN A 165 9.74 -10.29 -14.08
N GLN A 166 10.23 -10.52 -12.86
CA GLN A 166 9.43 -10.36 -11.64
C GLN A 166 9.03 -8.90 -11.41
N THR A 167 9.99 -7.97 -11.59
CA THR A 167 9.71 -6.52 -11.52
C THR A 167 8.64 -6.14 -12.55
N GLN A 168 8.77 -6.59 -13.81
CA GLN A 168 7.79 -6.32 -14.85
C GLN A 168 6.41 -6.92 -14.50
N LYS A 169 6.37 -8.14 -13.97
CA LYS A 169 5.13 -8.80 -13.53
C LYS A 169 4.42 -7.98 -12.46
N ILE A 170 5.13 -7.51 -11.44
CA ILE A 170 4.57 -6.64 -10.39
C ILE A 170 3.99 -5.37 -11.01
N GLN A 171 4.81 -4.63 -11.75
CA GLN A 171 4.43 -3.30 -12.26
C GLN A 171 3.28 -3.40 -13.27
N SER A 172 3.32 -4.38 -14.17
CA SER A 172 2.23 -4.60 -15.15
C SER A 172 0.92 -5.02 -14.48
N THR A 173 0.97 -5.87 -13.45
CA THR A 173 -0.23 -6.25 -12.69
C THR A 173 -0.84 -5.04 -11.99
N LEU A 174 -0.03 -4.24 -11.29
CA LEU A 174 -0.53 -3.04 -10.60
C LEU A 174 -1.05 -1.98 -11.58
N LEU A 175 -0.41 -1.80 -12.73
CA LEU A 175 -0.87 -0.89 -13.79
C LEU A 175 -2.21 -1.34 -14.39
N ASP A 176 -2.35 -2.63 -14.72
CA ASP A 176 -3.59 -3.21 -15.23
C ASP A 176 -4.72 -3.04 -14.21
N MET A 177 -4.46 -3.34 -12.93
CA MET A 177 -5.44 -3.10 -11.86
C MET A 177 -5.79 -1.61 -11.72
N GLN A 178 -4.80 -0.71 -11.79
CA GLN A 178 -5.06 0.73 -11.72
C GLN A 178 -5.96 1.19 -12.87
N SER A 179 -5.78 0.62 -14.07
CA SER A 179 -6.64 0.91 -15.22
C SER A 179 -8.05 0.34 -15.06
N ARG A 180 -8.20 -0.87 -14.51
CA ARG A 180 -9.50 -1.54 -14.32
C ARG A 180 -10.34 -0.91 -13.21
N TYR A 181 -9.68 -0.47 -12.14
CA TYR A 181 -10.30 0.14 -10.96
C TYR A 181 -10.06 1.65 -10.92
N ALA A 182 -9.91 2.28 -12.08
CA ALA A 182 -9.77 3.73 -12.16
C ALA A 182 -11.01 4.40 -11.53
N PRO A 183 -10.85 5.50 -10.77
CA PRO A 183 -11.99 6.22 -10.21
C PRO A 183 -12.94 6.62 -11.34
N SER A 184 -14.20 6.20 -11.27
CA SER A 184 -15.21 6.59 -12.25
C SER A 184 -15.56 8.07 -12.10
N GLY A 185 -14.86 8.94 -12.83
CA GLY A 185 -15.07 10.39 -12.89
C GLY A 185 -13.89 11.12 -13.56
N PRO A 186 -14.09 12.29 -14.20
CA PRO A 186 -13.04 13.00 -14.93
C PRO A 186 -11.88 13.35 -13.98
N GLY A 187 -10.67 13.02 -14.41
CA GLY A 187 -9.44 13.09 -13.63
C GLY A 187 -9.27 14.42 -12.90
N ARG A 188 -9.30 14.37 -11.57
CA ARG A 188 -8.56 15.32 -10.74
C ARG A 188 -7.34 14.60 -10.23
N GLN A 189 -6.18 14.94 -10.80
CA GLN A 189 -4.92 14.79 -10.09
C GLN A 189 -5.06 15.64 -8.81
N PHE A 190 -5.19 14.97 -7.66
CA PHE A 190 -5.20 15.65 -6.37
C PHE A 190 -3.76 15.96 -6.01
N THR A 191 -3.30 17.16 -6.35
CA THR A 191 -2.15 17.75 -5.68
C THR A 191 -2.58 18.09 -4.25
N ALA A 192 -1.81 17.62 -3.27
CA ALA A 192 -2.02 18.01 -1.88
C ALA A 192 -1.85 19.53 -1.76
N THR A 193 -2.97 20.26 -1.72
CA THR A 193 -2.96 21.69 -1.44
C THR A 193 -2.56 21.90 0.01
N ALA A 194 -1.52 22.72 0.19
CA ALA A 194 -0.96 23.14 1.48
C ALA A 194 -2.04 23.66 2.44
N PRO A 195 -1.84 23.51 3.76
CA PRO A 195 -2.78 24.04 4.75
C PRO A 195 -2.83 25.57 4.67
N VAL A 196 -4.05 26.09 4.61
CA VAL A 196 -4.34 27.52 4.77
C VAL A 196 -4.10 27.86 6.24
N SER A 197 -3.12 28.73 6.51
CA SER A 197 -2.90 29.28 7.85
C SER A 197 -4.14 30.08 8.28
N PRO A 198 -4.67 29.87 9.50
CA PRO A 198 -5.65 30.77 10.07
C PRO A 198 -4.96 32.05 10.57
N GLN A 199 -5.61 33.17 10.23
CA GLN A 199 -5.49 34.58 10.62
C GLN A 199 -4.34 35.01 11.54
#